data_AF-A0A966SS00-F1
#
_entry.id   AF-A0A966SS00-F1
#
_cell.length_a   1.000
_cell.length_b   1.000
_cell.length_c   1.000
_cell.angle_alpha   90.00
_cell.angle_beta   90.00
_cell.angle_gamma   90.00
#
_symmetry.space_group_name_H-M   'P 1'
#
loop_
_entity.id
_entity.type
_entity.pdbx_description
1 polymer ?
#
loop_
_entity_poly.entity_id
_entity_poly.type
_entity_poly.pdbx_seq_one_letter_code
_entity_poly.pdbx_strand_id
1 'polypeptide(L)' 'MIDSSYRIGASDIHIDPRKDTILIRFRVDGVLERYREIPAVMLPELVARVK' A
#
# COMPACT_ATOMS: atom_id res chain seq x y z
N MET A 1 3.61 -6.01 4.69
CA MET A 1 3.58 -4.66 4.11
C MET A 1 4.64 -3.80 4.77
N ILE A 2 4.59 -3.62 6.09
CA ILE A 2 5.60 -2.85 6.85
C ILE A 2 7.01 -3.45 6.74
N ASP A 3 7.15 -4.76 6.93
CA ASP A 3 8.44 -5.44 6.75
C ASP A 3 9.00 -5.28 5.33
N SER A 4 8.14 -5.44 4.31
CA SER A 4 8.51 -5.21 2.92
C SER A 4 8.94 -3.76 2.65
N SER A 5 8.21 -2.77 3.17
CA SER A 5 8.54 -1.35 2.99
C SER A 5 9.84 -0.97 3.70
N TYR A 6 10.08 -1.54 4.89
CA TYR A 6 11.33 -1.34 5.64
C TYR A 6 12.53 -1.93 4.88
N ARG A 7 12.43 -3.15 4.37
CA ARG A 7 13.53 -3.81 3.63
C ARG A 7 13.98 -3.05 2.39
N ILE A 8 13.08 -2.33 1.73
CA ILE A 8 13.40 -1.57 0.52
C ILE A 8 13.70 -0.09 0.80
N GLY A 9 13.72 0.32 2.07
CA GLY A 9 13.99 1.71 2.44
C GLY A 9 12.89 2.69 2.03
N ALA A 10 11.62 2.25 1.97
CA ALA A 10 10.53 3.13 1.60
C ALA A 10 10.24 4.18 2.69
N SER A 11 10.11 5.45 2.28
CA SER A 11 9.74 6.55 3.17
C SER A 11 8.25 6.54 3.52
N ASP A 12 7.41 6.15 2.55
CA ASP A 12 5.96 6.20 2.66
C ASP A 12 5.30 4.94 2.11
N ILE A 13 4.18 4.56 2.72
CA ILE A 13 3.28 3.53 2.20
C ILE A 13 1.96 4.20 1.83
N HIS A 14 1.65 4.18 0.53
CA HIS A 14 0.39 4.69 -0.01
C HIS A 14 -0.60 3.55 -0.18
N ILE A 15 -1.82 3.75 0.34
CA ILE A 15 -2.97 2.88 0.12
C ILE A 15 -3.99 3.73 -0.64
N ASP A 16 -4.16 3.46 -1.93
CA ASP A 16 -5.04 4.22 -2.83
C ASP A 16 -6.26 3.37 -3.21
N PRO A 17 -7.43 3.58 -2.59
CA PRO A 17 -8.66 2.94 -3.00
C PRO A 17 -9.08 3.43 -4.39
N ARG A 18 -9.47 2.50 -5.25
CA ARG A 18 -10.07 2.74 -6.57
C ARG A 18 -11.44 2.08 -6.61
N LYS A 19 -12.13 2.20 -7.75
CA LYS A 19 -13.50 1.68 -7.92
C LYS A 19 -13.60 0.18 -7.61
N ASP A 20 -12.73 -0.62 -8.21
CA ASP A 20 -12.80 -2.09 -8.12
C ASP A 20 -11.62 -2.71 -7.35
N THR A 21 -10.58 -1.91 -7.10
CA THR A 21 -9.32 -2.36 -6.50
C THR A 21 -8.77 -1.36 -5.51
N ILE A 22 -7.77 -1.79 -4.75
CA ILE A 22 -6.94 -0.93 -3.90
C ILE A 22 -5.51 -1.10 -4.39
N LEU A 23 -4.88 0.02 -4.71
CA LEU A 23 -3.50 0.05 -5.13
C LEU A 23 -2.61 0.42 -3.94
N ILE A 24 -1.68 -0.46 -3.59
CA ILE A 24 -0.66 -0.21 -2.57
C ILE A 24 0.64 0.16 -3.28
N ARG A 25 1.20 1.31 -2.92
CA ARG A 25 2.47 1.83 -3.46
C ARG A 25 3.44 2.15 -2.34
N PHE A 26 4.73 2.05 -2.64
CA PHE A 26 5.79 2.50 -1.75
C PHE A 26 6.49 3.70 -2.38
N ARG A 27 6.84 4.69 -1.56
CA ARG A 27 7.76 5.74 -2.01
C ARG A 27 9.18 5.34 -1.63
N VAL A 28 10.04 5.14 -2.61
CA VAL A 28 11.46 4.83 -2.42
C VAL A 28 12.26 5.90 -3.16
N ASP A 29 13.16 6.59 -2.47
CA ASP A 29 13.99 7.67 -3.04
C ASP A 29 13.18 8.73 -3.82
N GLY A 30 11.98 9.05 -3.33
CA GLY A 30 11.07 10.01 -3.95
C GLY A 30 10.16 9.44 -5.05
N VAL A 31 10.44 8.23 -5.55
CA VAL A 31 9.69 7.57 -6.63
C VAL A 31 8.58 6.70 -6.04
N LEU A 32 7.38 6.77 -6.63
CA LEU A 32 6.26 5.89 -6.25
C LEU A 32 6.26 4.60 -7.07
N GLU A 33 6.52 3.49 -6.39
CA GLU A 33 6.53 2.16 -6.98
C GLU A 33 5.31 1.35 -6.58
N ARG A 34 4.79 0.56 -7.52
CA ARG A 34 3.62 -0.28 -7.31
C ARG A 34 4.01 -1.57 -6.60
N TYR A 35 3.50 -1.77 -5.39
CA TYR A 35 3.77 -2.97 -4.58
C TYR A 35 2.73 -4.07 -4.81
N ARG A 36 1.45 -3.72 -4.73
CA ARG A 36 0.35 -4.69 -4.87
C ARG A 36 -0.94 -4.01 -5.32
N GLU A 37 -1.77 -4.74 -6.03
CA GLU A 37 -3.18 -4.39 -6.23
C GLU A 37 -4.04 -5.52 -5.65
N ILE A 38 -5.05 -5.16 -4.87
CA ILE A 38 -5.99 -6.11 -4.24
C ILE A 38 -7.44 -5.68 -4.53
N PRO A 39 -8.44 -6.57 -4.42
CA PRO A 39 -9.84 -6.20 -4.59
C PRO A 39 -10.33 -5.14 -3.59
N ALA A 40 -11.19 -4.23 -4.03
CA ALA A 40 -11.72 -3.15 -3.18
C ALA A 40 -12.51 -3.64 -1.96
N VAL A 41 -13.09 -4.84 -2.04
CA VAL A 41 -13.83 -5.46 -0.93
C VAL A 41 -12.98 -5.66 0.33
N MET A 42 -11.65 -5.72 0.20
CA MET A 42 -10.72 -5.90 1.32
C MET A 42 -10.34 -4.60 2.04
N LEU A 43 -10.87 -3.43 1.61
CA LEU A 43 -10.51 -2.14 2.20
C LEU A 43 -10.81 -2.06 3.71
N PRO A 44 -11.98 -2.51 4.21
CA PRO A 44 -12.29 -2.41 5.64
C PRO A 44 -11.31 -3.20 6.52
N GLU A 45 -10.92 -4.39 6.06
CA GLU A 45 -9.97 -5.25 6.75
C GLU A 45 -8.56 -4.65 6.75
N LEU A 46 -8.17 -4.00 5.64
CA LEU A 46 -6.89 -3.31 5.54
C LEU A 46 -6.83 -2.11 6.50
N VAL A 47 -7.90 -1.29 6.54
CA VAL A 47 -8.00 -0.13 7.44
C VAL A 47 -7.98 -0.58 8.91
N ALA A 48 -8.71 -1.64 9.25
CA ALA A 48 -8.76 -2.18 10.62
C ALA A 48 -7.40 -2.69 11.12
N ARG A 49 -6.50 -3.10 10.22
CA ARG A 49 -5.14 -3.57 10.57
C ARG A 49 -4.12 -2.44 10.70
N VAL A 50 -4.43 -1.25 10.19
CA VAL A 50 -3.56 -0.06 10.25
C VAL A 50 -3.95 0.85 11.42
N LYS A 51 -5.23 0.87 11.80
CA LYS A 51 -5.71 1.48 13.06
C LYS A 51 -5.18 0.73 14.27
#